data_AF-A0A8E2DKM5-F1
#
_entry.id   AF-A0A8E2DKM5-F1
#
_cell.length_a   1.000
_cell.length_b   1.000
_cell.length_c   1.000
_cell.angle_alpha   90.00
_cell.angle_beta   90.00
_cell.angle_gamma   90.00
#
_symmetry.space_group_name_H-M   'P 1'
#
loop_
_entity.id
_entity.type
_entity.pdbx_description
1 polymer ?
#
loop_
_entity_poly.entity_id
_entity_poly.type
_entity_poly.pdbx_seq_one_letter_code
_entity_poly.pdbx_strand_id
1 'polypeptide(L)'
;MGSCSSKLPHHVDSPPSTSPPPWEPAPERSHTFGLQNEATDDEYYEAERFCRENPVAEPRLLPSNIIDAIQEQGCRLWTLERPRSTRFRGSVQDVGEKSGPAVVEVRTDAKCTSVCLFSNLPLMAGQYEPARGKSGVYYEISVHRMDNGGIIAIGTACRPYPDWRFPGWQRLSAGVHLDDFRKFFEDPTGGRDCIGMPERISPGDTIGCGYDFSTSSVFFTYNGVRLPDAFTGVYLPRHAQDVYAAIGVEGPTEFEVNFGGDVFRWKEGNEWAWRVDGLAGRLADPSGLDAELPSYGETQAGSSRRR
;
A
#
# COMPACT_ATOMS: atom_id res chain seq x y z
N MET A 1 -24.73 -12.52 66.23
CA MET A 1 -25.58 -12.12 65.10
C MET A 1 -24.68 -11.41 64.11
N GLY A 2 -24.32 -12.10 63.03
CA GLY A 2 -23.27 -11.70 62.10
C GLY A 2 -23.74 -10.72 61.04
N SER A 3 -22.91 -9.72 60.75
CA SER A 3 -23.08 -8.73 59.68
C SER A 3 -22.79 -9.37 58.33
N CYS A 4 -23.75 -9.30 57.40
CA CYS A 4 -23.63 -9.79 56.04
C CYS A 4 -23.13 -8.65 55.13
N SER A 5 -21.87 -8.69 54.71
CA SER A 5 -21.35 -7.84 53.63
C SER A 5 -21.35 -8.62 52.32
N SER A 6 -22.24 -8.24 51.40
CA SER A 6 -22.26 -8.72 50.02
C SER A 6 -21.12 -8.09 49.22
N LYS A 7 -20.10 -8.87 48.86
CA LYS A 7 -19.10 -8.49 47.86
C LYS A 7 -19.65 -8.80 46.46
N LEU A 8 -19.84 -7.77 45.65
CA LEU A 8 -20.05 -7.90 44.20
C LEU A 8 -18.72 -8.34 43.56
N PRO A 9 -18.72 -9.31 42.62
CA PRO A 9 -17.53 -9.62 41.85
C PRO A 9 -17.32 -8.55 40.77
N HIS A 10 -16.15 -7.93 40.77
CA HIS A 10 -15.67 -7.15 39.64
C HIS A 10 -15.41 -8.10 38.47
N HIS A 11 -16.31 -8.11 37.49
CA HIS A 11 -15.99 -8.61 36.15
C HIS A 11 -15.02 -7.62 35.52
N VAL A 12 -13.77 -8.04 35.35
CA VAL A 12 -12.81 -7.39 34.47
C VAL A 12 -13.15 -7.92 33.08
N ASP A 13 -13.86 -7.13 32.29
CA ASP A 13 -14.04 -7.43 30.87
C ASP A 13 -12.67 -7.27 30.20
N SER A 14 -12.09 -8.40 29.80
CA SER A 14 -10.95 -8.43 28.90
C SER A 14 -11.36 -7.72 27.59
N PRO A 15 -10.51 -6.85 27.01
CA PRO A 15 -10.81 -6.30 25.69
C PRO A 15 -10.95 -7.46 24.69
N PRO A 16 -11.87 -7.37 23.71
CA PRO A 16 -12.01 -8.42 22.73
C PRO A 16 -10.70 -8.55 21.95
N SER A 17 -10.04 -9.70 22.12
CA SER A 17 -8.98 -10.17 21.25
C SER A 17 -9.62 -10.50 19.90
N THR A 18 -9.84 -9.47 19.09
CA THR A 18 -10.09 -9.69 17.67
C THR A 18 -8.72 -9.74 17.02
N SER A 19 -8.17 -10.96 16.88
CA SER A 19 -7.10 -11.19 15.91
C SER A 19 -7.52 -10.54 14.58
N PRO A 20 -6.61 -9.83 13.89
CA PRO A 20 -6.93 -9.25 12.60
C PRO A 20 -7.46 -10.35 11.66
N PRO A 21 -8.41 -10.03 10.77
CA PRO A 21 -9.00 -11.02 9.88
C PRO A 21 -7.90 -11.72 9.08
N PRO A 22 -7.97 -13.04 8.86
CA PRO A 22 -7.05 -13.72 7.97
C PRO A 22 -7.17 -13.12 6.56
N TRP A 23 -6.12 -13.25 5.75
CA TRP A 23 -6.24 -12.94 4.33
C TRP A 23 -7.34 -13.80 3.71
N GLU A 24 -8.28 -13.15 3.06
CA GLU A 24 -9.34 -13.81 2.30
C GLU A 24 -9.17 -13.49 0.82
N PRO A 25 -9.20 -14.51 -0.06
CA PRO A 25 -9.16 -14.26 -1.48
C PRO A 25 -10.39 -13.44 -1.90
N ALA A 26 -10.19 -12.57 -2.89
CA ALA A 26 -11.27 -11.79 -3.49
C ALA A 26 -12.48 -12.69 -3.86
N PRO A 27 -13.73 -12.25 -3.64
CA PRO A 27 -14.90 -13.11 -3.87
C PRO A 27 -15.24 -13.31 -5.36
N GLU A 28 -14.72 -12.47 -6.25
CA GLU A 28 -15.05 -12.48 -7.67
C GLU A 28 -14.38 -13.65 -8.40
N ARG A 29 -15.01 -14.09 -9.50
CA ARG A 29 -14.50 -15.18 -10.32
C ARG A 29 -13.12 -14.83 -10.90
N SER A 30 -12.16 -15.73 -10.72
CA SER A 30 -10.83 -15.65 -11.34
C SER A 30 -10.91 -16.03 -12.82
N HIS A 31 -10.20 -15.28 -13.66
CA HIS A 31 -10.05 -15.52 -15.09
C HIS A 31 -8.72 -16.23 -15.37
N THR A 32 -8.72 -17.15 -16.33
CA THR A 32 -7.52 -17.94 -16.67
C THR A 32 -6.51 -17.16 -17.50
N PHE A 33 -6.98 -16.18 -18.29
CA PHE A 33 -6.16 -15.34 -19.16
C PHE A 33 -6.67 -13.90 -19.09
N GLY A 34 -5.78 -12.92 -19.24
CA GLY A 34 -6.11 -11.51 -19.39
C GLY A 34 -7.05 -11.25 -20.53
N LEU A 35 -7.83 -10.19 -20.39
CA LEU A 35 -8.78 -9.80 -21.44
C LEU A 35 -8.07 -9.15 -22.63
N GLN A 36 -6.99 -8.43 -22.37
CA GLN A 36 -6.33 -7.59 -23.38
C GLN A 36 -4.81 -7.81 -23.41
N ASN A 37 -4.12 -7.62 -22.29
CA ASN A 37 -2.65 -7.75 -22.25
C ASN A 37 -2.21 -8.67 -21.11
N GLU A 38 -1.29 -9.56 -21.46
CA GLU A 38 -0.65 -10.48 -20.55
C GLU A 38 0.85 -10.34 -20.74
N ALA A 39 1.61 -10.55 -19.66
CA ALA A 39 3.04 -10.71 -19.82
C ALA A 39 3.34 -11.99 -20.61
N THR A 40 4.45 -11.97 -21.35
CA THR A 40 4.89 -13.15 -22.09
C THR A 40 5.29 -14.30 -21.14
N ASP A 41 5.21 -15.54 -21.61
CA ASP A 41 5.65 -16.72 -20.84
C ASP A 41 7.10 -16.57 -20.36
N ASP A 42 7.99 -16.04 -21.21
CA ASP A 42 9.39 -15.79 -20.85
C ASP A 42 9.50 -14.77 -19.71
N GLU A 43 8.79 -13.65 -19.80
CA GLU A 43 8.79 -12.63 -18.73
C GLU A 43 8.16 -13.13 -17.44
N TYR A 44 7.17 -14.03 -17.53
CA TYR A 44 6.63 -14.74 -16.37
C TYR A 44 7.69 -15.62 -15.72
N TYR A 45 8.35 -16.52 -16.46
CA TYR A 45 9.38 -17.40 -15.89
C TYR A 45 10.61 -16.64 -15.39
N GLU A 46 10.98 -15.53 -16.04
CA GLU A 46 12.01 -14.62 -15.57
C GLU A 46 11.62 -13.94 -14.26
N ALA A 47 10.37 -13.48 -14.13
CA ALA A 47 9.86 -12.90 -12.90
C ALA A 47 9.81 -13.91 -11.75
N GLU A 48 9.38 -15.15 -12.00
CA GLU A 48 9.41 -16.23 -11.01
C GLU A 48 10.84 -16.54 -10.55
N ARG A 49 11.78 -16.61 -11.50
CA ARG A 49 13.20 -16.78 -11.19
C ARG A 49 13.73 -15.63 -10.34
N PHE A 50 13.45 -14.39 -10.74
CA PHE A 50 13.82 -13.19 -10.00
C PHE A 50 13.30 -13.26 -8.57
N CYS A 51 12.03 -13.63 -8.36
CA CYS A 51 11.42 -13.71 -7.04
C CYS A 51 12.09 -14.75 -6.14
N ARG A 52 12.48 -15.89 -6.71
CA ARG A 52 13.20 -16.96 -6.00
C ARG A 52 14.62 -16.56 -5.62
N GLU A 53 15.29 -15.81 -6.48
CA GLU A 53 16.69 -15.38 -6.29
C GLU A 53 16.82 -14.11 -5.44
N ASN A 54 15.75 -13.32 -5.34
CA ASN A 54 15.72 -12.06 -4.60
C ASN A 54 14.57 -12.10 -3.59
N PRO A 55 14.77 -12.67 -2.39
CA PRO A 55 13.76 -12.68 -1.33
C PRO A 55 13.25 -11.28 -1.00
N VAL A 56 12.02 -11.20 -0.46
CA VAL A 56 11.43 -9.92 -0.06
C VAL A 56 12.32 -9.23 0.96
N ALA A 57 12.53 -7.92 0.81
CA ALA A 57 13.38 -7.14 1.68
C ALA A 57 12.70 -6.96 3.03
N GLU A 58 13.47 -7.17 4.10
CA GLU A 58 13.05 -6.81 5.45
C GLU A 58 12.74 -5.29 5.53
N PRO A 59 11.73 -4.89 6.32
CA PRO A 59 11.34 -3.50 6.44
C PRO A 59 12.44 -2.68 7.11
N ARG A 60 12.69 -1.47 6.61
CA ARG A 60 13.86 -0.67 6.99
C ARG A 60 13.47 0.58 7.76
N LEU A 61 14.34 0.98 8.68
CA LEU A 61 14.26 2.31 9.28
C LEU A 61 14.52 3.38 8.22
N LEU A 62 13.67 4.39 8.20
CA LEU A 62 13.89 5.58 7.40
C LEU A 62 15.05 6.39 7.99
N PRO A 63 15.98 6.89 7.16
CA PRO A 63 17.03 7.78 7.61
C PRO A 63 16.45 9.02 8.32
N SER A 64 17.11 9.54 9.35
CA SER A 64 16.61 10.68 10.13
C SER A 64 16.35 11.91 9.27
N ASN A 65 17.23 12.20 8.31
CA ASN A 65 17.07 13.31 7.37
C ASN A 65 15.82 13.17 6.48
N ILE A 66 15.34 11.94 6.25
CA ILE A 66 14.09 11.69 5.53
C ILE A 66 12.91 11.93 6.47
N ILE A 67 12.98 11.50 7.73
CA ILE A 67 11.94 11.78 8.74
C ILE A 67 11.76 13.30 8.92
N ASP A 68 12.86 14.03 9.07
CA ASP A 68 12.84 15.49 9.19
C ASP A 68 12.23 16.13 7.94
N ALA A 69 12.63 15.68 6.74
CA ALA A 69 12.05 16.16 5.49
C ALA A 69 10.55 15.87 5.35
N ILE A 70 10.05 14.73 5.87
CA ILE A 70 8.62 14.42 5.89
C ILE A 70 7.88 15.44 6.76
N GLN A 71 8.43 15.80 7.92
CA GLN A 71 7.83 16.79 8.81
C GLN A 71 7.79 18.20 8.20
N GLU A 72 8.82 18.56 7.42
CA GLU A 72 8.93 19.88 6.78
C GLU A 72 8.11 20.00 5.49
N GLN A 73 8.12 18.96 4.64
CA GLN A 73 7.57 19.01 3.28
C GLN A 73 6.25 18.25 3.12
N GLY A 74 5.89 17.40 4.08
CA GLY A 74 4.69 16.56 4.05
C GLY A 74 4.64 15.63 2.83
N CYS A 75 3.43 15.40 2.32
CA CYS A 75 3.18 14.54 1.15
C CYS A 75 3.99 14.91 -0.10
N ARG A 76 4.47 16.15 -0.22
CA ARG A 76 5.25 16.61 -1.38
C ARG A 76 6.58 15.89 -1.53
N LEU A 77 7.07 15.25 -0.46
CA LEU A 77 8.29 14.47 -0.49
C LEU A 77 8.11 13.13 -1.23
N TRP A 78 6.87 12.63 -1.33
CA TRP A 78 6.57 11.44 -2.12
C TRP A 78 6.57 11.80 -3.60
N THR A 79 7.47 11.15 -4.33
CA THR A 79 7.59 11.23 -5.79
C THR A 79 7.77 9.82 -6.35
N LEU A 80 7.98 9.70 -7.67
CA LEU A 80 8.35 8.43 -8.28
C LEU A 80 9.86 8.32 -8.44
N GLU A 81 10.39 7.11 -8.24
CA GLU A 81 11.75 6.80 -8.59
C GLU A 81 11.96 6.92 -10.10
N ARG A 82 13.14 7.44 -10.49
CA ARG A 82 13.50 7.51 -11.89
C ARG A 82 13.79 6.11 -12.42
N PRO A 83 13.01 5.59 -13.39
CA PRO A 83 13.25 4.28 -13.95
C PRO A 83 14.64 4.20 -14.58
N ARG A 84 15.35 3.11 -14.29
CA ARG A 84 16.71 2.86 -14.79
C ARG A 84 16.75 1.90 -15.98
N SER A 85 15.67 1.16 -16.18
CA SER A 85 15.54 0.18 -17.25
C SER A 85 15.44 0.85 -18.63
N THR A 86 16.08 0.25 -19.63
CA THR A 86 15.96 0.68 -21.03
C THR A 86 14.58 0.38 -21.64
N ARG A 87 13.76 -0.41 -20.94
CA ARG A 87 12.34 -0.67 -21.23
C ARG A 87 11.50 0.61 -21.12
N PHE A 88 11.84 1.49 -20.17
CA PHE A 88 11.13 2.75 -20.00
C PHE A 88 11.53 3.74 -21.10
N ARG A 89 10.54 4.20 -21.87
CA ARG A 89 10.70 5.24 -22.90
C ARG A 89 9.75 6.38 -22.61
N GLY A 90 10.26 7.44 -22.01
CA GLY A 90 9.41 8.50 -21.50
C GLY A 90 10.12 9.48 -20.57
N SER A 91 9.32 10.20 -19.79
CA SER A 91 9.80 11.08 -18.72
C SER A 91 8.96 10.92 -17.45
N VAL A 92 9.62 11.05 -16.31
CA VAL A 92 9.01 11.20 -14.98
C VAL A 92 9.48 12.54 -14.43
N GLN A 93 8.56 13.46 -14.18
CA GLN A 93 8.87 14.83 -13.80
C GLN A 93 8.04 15.26 -12.59
N ASP A 94 8.71 15.74 -11.54
CA ASP A 94 8.03 16.35 -10.41
C ASP A 94 7.54 17.74 -10.84
N VAL A 95 6.22 17.93 -10.87
CA VAL A 95 5.56 19.16 -11.28
C VAL A 95 4.94 19.82 -10.06
N GLY A 96 5.40 21.02 -9.73
CA GLY A 96 4.82 21.82 -8.66
C GLY A 96 5.63 23.05 -8.30
N GLU A 97 4.96 24.07 -7.78
CA GLU A 97 5.60 25.27 -7.26
C GLU A 97 5.98 25.09 -5.78
N LYS A 98 6.95 25.87 -5.27
CA LYS A 98 7.42 25.79 -3.87
C LYS A 98 6.28 25.85 -2.82
N SER A 99 5.15 26.47 -3.17
CA SER A 99 3.97 26.63 -2.30
C SER A 99 2.64 26.32 -3.01
N GLY A 100 2.67 25.67 -4.18
CA GLY A 100 1.47 25.31 -4.97
C GLY A 100 1.24 23.79 -5.03
N PRO A 101 0.29 23.30 -5.82
CA PRO A 101 0.11 21.86 -6.09
C PRO A 101 1.43 21.16 -6.43
N ALA A 102 1.60 19.91 -5.98
CA ALA A 102 2.73 19.05 -6.31
C ALA A 102 2.27 17.65 -6.70
N VAL A 103 2.55 17.28 -7.95
CA VAL A 103 2.24 15.98 -8.56
C VAL A 103 3.44 15.49 -9.35
N VAL A 104 3.45 14.22 -9.73
CA VAL A 104 4.46 13.65 -10.64
C VAL A 104 3.82 13.40 -11.99
N GLU A 105 4.29 14.07 -13.04
CA GLU A 105 3.86 13.81 -14.41
C GLU A 105 4.67 12.66 -15.00
N VAL A 106 3.96 11.69 -15.58
CA VAL A 106 4.54 10.56 -16.30
C VAL A 106 4.05 10.60 -17.74
N ARG A 107 5.00 10.54 -18.68
CA ARG A 107 4.74 10.45 -20.12
C ARG A 107 5.53 9.29 -20.69
N THR A 108 4.89 8.42 -21.46
CA THR A 108 5.56 7.32 -22.18
C THR A 108 5.23 7.35 -23.67
N ASP A 109 6.11 6.78 -24.49
CA ASP A 109 5.90 6.63 -25.93
C ASP A 109 5.61 5.17 -26.34
N ALA A 110 5.27 4.94 -27.60
CA ALA A 110 4.91 3.63 -28.13
C ALA A 110 6.03 2.57 -28.08
N LYS A 111 7.27 2.94 -27.75
CA LYS A 111 8.39 2.01 -27.55
C LYS A 111 8.62 1.67 -26.08
N CYS A 112 7.86 2.28 -25.17
CA CYS A 112 7.88 1.90 -23.76
C CYS A 112 7.27 0.51 -23.64
N THR A 113 8.07 -0.46 -23.18
CA THR A 113 7.54 -1.77 -22.83
C THR A 113 7.12 -1.77 -21.36
N SER A 114 6.57 -2.89 -20.87
CA SER A 114 6.07 -3.01 -19.51
C SER A 114 7.14 -2.62 -18.48
N VAL A 115 6.82 -1.63 -17.66
CA VAL A 115 7.65 -1.15 -16.54
C VAL A 115 6.78 -0.85 -15.33
N CYS A 116 7.26 -1.22 -14.15
CA CYS A 116 6.67 -0.86 -12.85
C CYS A 116 7.46 0.30 -12.24
N LEU A 117 6.82 1.45 -12.14
CA LEU A 117 7.32 2.62 -11.43
C LEU A 117 6.94 2.52 -9.96
N PHE A 118 7.84 2.95 -9.07
CA PHE A 118 7.60 2.93 -7.63
C PHE A 118 7.70 4.31 -7.01
N SER A 119 6.98 4.54 -5.91
CA SER A 119 7.25 5.69 -5.06
C SER A 119 8.67 5.64 -4.49
N ASN A 120 9.29 6.81 -4.30
CA ASN A 120 10.60 6.96 -3.67
C ASN A 120 10.61 6.60 -2.17
N LEU A 121 9.44 6.69 -1.53
CA LEU A 121 9.21 6.38 -0.13
C LEU A 121 8.06 5.36 0.01
N PRO A 122 8.08 4.52 1.04
CA PRO A 122 6.98 3.60 1.29
C PRO A 122 5.68 4.35 1.60
N LEU A 123 4.55 3.80 1.16
CA LEU A 123 3.21 4.16 1.64
C LEU A 123 2.96 3.60 3.05
N MET A 124 3.53 2.43 3.36
CA MET A 124 3.55 1.84 4.70
C MET A 124 4.97 1.36 4.99
N ALA A 125 5.61 1.90 6.04
CA ALA A 125 6.93 1.43 6.47
C ALA A 125 6.75 0.44 7.62
N GLY A 126 7.18 -0.80 7.42
CA GLY A 126 6.92 -1.90 8.35
C GLY A 126 7.57 -1.71 9.73
N GLN A 127 8.60 -0.88 9.83
CA GLN A 127 9.25 -0.53 11.10
C GLN A 127 8.53 0.57 11.89
N TYR A 128 7.44 1.13 11.38
CA TYR A 128 6.73 2.26 11.99
C TYR A 128 5.26 1.95 12.16
N GLU A 129 4.73 2.28 13.33
CA GLU A 129 3.29 2.33 13.51
C GLU A 129 2.76 3.63 12.89
N PRO A 130 1.65 3.57 12.14
CA PRO A 130 0.97 4.78 11.69
C PRO A 130 0.70 5.72 12.86
N ALA A 131 0.79 7.03 12.61
CA ALA A 131 0.45 8.02 13.63
C ALA A 131 -0.97 7.79 14.19
N ARG A 132 -1.17 8.11 15.47
CA ARG A 132 -2.47 7.90 16.14
C ARG A 132 -3.57 8.69 15.41
N GLY A 133 -4.63 7.98 15.02
CA GLY A 133 -5.78 8.56 14.30
C GLY A 133 -5.71 8.41 12.77
N LYS A 134 -4.68 7.75 12.25
CA LYS A 134 -4.63 7.35 10.85
C LYS A 134 -5.68 6.28 10.55
N SER A 135 -6.44 6.48 9.48
CA SER A 135 -7.37 5.48 8.93
C SER A 135 -6.70 4.63 7.85
N GLY A 136 -5.72 5.19 7.14
CA GLY A 136 -5.04 4.50 6.07
C GLY A 136 -4.06 5.39 5.33
N VAL A 137 -3.70 4.94 4.13
CA VAL A 137 -2.90 5.68 3.15
C VAL A 137 -3.54 5.62 1.79
N TYR A 138 -3.42 6.70 1.01
CA TYR A 138 -4.08 6.85 -0.27
C TYR A 138 -3.22 7.67 -1.24
N TYR A 139 -3.27 7.33 -2.52
CA TYR A 139 -2.75 8.12 -3.62
C TYR A 139 -3.62 7.92 -4.87
N GLU A 140 -3.54 8.81 -5.85
CA GLU A 140 -4.31 8.69 -7.09
C GLU A 140 -3.49 9.02 -8.33
N ILE A 141 -3.97 8.55 -9.46
CA ILE A 141 -3.51 8.95 -10.78
C ILE A 141 -4.63 9.67 -11.53
N SER A 142 -4.28 10.71 -12.27
CA SER A 142 -5.18 11.40 -13.20
C SER A 142 -4.71 11.13 -14.63
N VAL A 143 -5.52 10.41 -15.41
CA VAL A 143 -5.15 9.97 -16.75
C VAL A 143 -5.43 11.07 -17.75
N HIS A 144 -4.41 11.56 -18.44
CA HIS A 144 -4.54 12.55 -19.51
C HIS A 144 -4.59 11.91 -20.90
N ARG A 145 -3.87 10.79 -21.08
CA ARG A 145 -3.84 10.03 -22.32
C ARG A 145 -3.52 8.56 -22.07
N MET A 146 -4.27 7.68 -22.73
CA MET A 146 -3.98 6.25 -22.83
C MET A 146 -4.42 5.81 -24.23
N ASP A 147 -3.49 5.87 -25.17
CA ASP A 147 -3.78 5.59 -26.59
C ASP A 147 -3.77 4.07 -26.85
N ASN A 148 -4.03 3.66 -28.11
CA ASN A 148 -4.00 2.25 -28.47
C ASN A 148 -2.65 1.59 -28.15
N GLY A 149 -2.67 0.49 -27.39
CA GLY A 149 -1.48 -0.19 -26.87
C GLY A 149 -0.86 0.49 -25.64
N GLY A 150 -1.44 1.58 -25.16
CA GLY A 150 -1.08 2.20 -23.88
C GLY A 150 -1.80 1.50 -22.74
N ILE A 151 -1.08 1.19 -21.67
CA ILE A 151 -1.64 0.55 -20.48
C ILE A 151 -1.12 1.29 -19.26
N ILE A 152 -2.02 1.52 -18.32
CA ILE A 152 -1.70 2.00 -16.98
C ILE A 152 -2.28 1.00 -15.98
N ALA A 153 -1.50 0.65 -14.97
CA ALA A 153 -1.95 -0.11 -13.82
C ALA A 153 -1.57 0.65 -12.54
N ILE A 154 -2.41 0.60 -11.51
CA ILE A 154 -2.19 1.28 -10.23
C ILE A 154 -2.34 0.29 -9.08
N GLY A 155 -1.46 0.37 -8.08
CA GLY A 155 -1.51 -0.52 -6.94
C GLY A 155 -0.35 -0.38 -5.96
N THR A 156 -0.02 -1.47 -5.30
CA THR A 156 1.02 -1.53 -4.27
C THR A 156 1.94 -2.71 -4.52
N ALA A 157 3.21 -2.59 -4.13
CA ALA A 157 4.11 -3.74 -4.07
C ALA A 157 5.15 -3.61 -2.96
N CYS A 158 5.56 -4.76 -2.44
CA CYS A 158 6.77 -4.90 -1.65
C CYS A 158 7.98 -5.12 -2.56
N ARG A 159 9.17 -4.78 -2.06
CA ARG A 159 10.43 -4.91 -2.81
C ARG A 159 11.29 -6.07 -2.27
N PRO A 160 12.22 -6.61 -3.06
CA PRO A 160 12.46 -6.38 -4.48
C PRO A 160 11.34 -6.95 -5.35
N TYR A 161 10.90 -6.17 -6.34
CA TYR A 161 9.87 -6.54 -7.31
C TYR A 161 10.46 -6.52 -8.73
N PRO A 162 10.12 -7.49 -9.61
CA PRO A 162 10.57 -7.47 -11.00
C PRO A 162 9.98 -6.23 -11.71
N ASP A 163 10.82 -5.27 -12.06
CA ASP A 163 10.40 -3.96 -12.55
C ASP A 163 9.82 -3.97 -13.97
N TRP A 164 9.75 -5.13 -14.63
CA TRP A 164 9.06 -5.36 -15.91
C TRP A 164 7.68 -6.01 -15.74
N ARG A 165 7.19 -6.20 -14.51
CA ARG A 165 5.86 -6.76 -14.22
C ARG A 165 4.93 -5.68 -13.69
N PHE A 166 3.66 -5.71 -14.03
CA PHE A 166 2.68 -4.78 -13.46
C PHE A 166 2.32 -5.12 -12.01
N PRO A 167 1.84 -4.14 -11.22
CA PRO A 167 1.42 -4.38 -9.84
C PRO A 167 0.31 -5.44 -9.78
N GLY A 168 0.41 -6.36 -8.84
CA GLY A 168 -0.53 -7.46 -8.65
C GLY A 168 -0.12 -8.78 -9.28
N TRP A 169 0.80 -8.78 -10.25
CA TRP A 169 1.21 -10.00 -10.95
C TRP A 169 2.17 -10.91 -10.16
N GLN A 170 2.98 -10.34 -9.28
CA GLN A 170 3.96 -11.08 -8.48
C GLN A 170 3.74 -10.89 -6.99
N ARG A 171 4.50 -11.67 -6.21
CA ARG A 171 4.39 -11.75 -4.74
C ARG A 171 4.32 -10.37 -4.07
N LEU A 172 3.48 -10.29 -3.04
CA LEU A 172 3.22 -9.15 -2.17
C LEU A 172 2.91 -7.87 -2.95
N SER A 173 2.20 -8.00 -4.06
CA SER A 173 1.73 -6.89 -4.85
C SER A 173 0.25 -7.03 -5.13
N ALA A 174 -0.46 -5.91 -5.10
CA ALA A 174 -1.86 -5.79 -5.46
C ALA A 174 -2.00 -4.67 -6.50
N GLY A 175 -2.91 -4.78 -7.46
CA GLY A 175 -3.16 -3.69 -8.41
C GLY A 175 -4.43 -3.88 -9.21
N VAL A 176 -4.85 -2.81 -9.87
CA VAL A 176 -5.91 -2.81 -10.89
C VAL A 176 -5.32 -2.32 -12.20
N HIS A 177 -5.61 -3.04 -13.29
CA HIS A 177 -5.11 -2.74 -14.62
C HIS A 177 -6.22 -2.07 -15.43
N LEU A 178 -5.91 -0.97 -16.11
CA LEU A 178 -6.93 -0.09 -16.69
C LEU A 178 -7.28 -0.43 -18.15
N ASP A 179 -6.58 -1.40 -18.74
CA ASP A 179 -6.94 -1.97 -20.03
C ASP A 179 -8.11 -2.95 -19.90
N ASP A 180 -8.12 -3.80 -18.86
CA ASP A 180 -9.18 -4.79 -18.65
C ASP A 180 -10.05 -4.62 -17.40
N PHE A 181 -9.74 -3.62 -16.56
CA PHE A 181 -10.44 -3.32 -15.31
C PHE A 181 -10.45 -4.46 -14.32
N ARG A 182 -9.43 -5.32 -14.37
CA ARG A 182 -9.26 -6.41 -13.43
C ARG A 182 -8.30 -6.06 -12.33
N LYS A 183 -8.56 -6.62 -11.16
CA LYS A 183 -7.71 -6.57 -9.98
C LYS A 183 -6.90 -7.85 -9.85
N PHE A 184 -5.65 -7.69 -9.44
CA PHE A 184 -4.65 -8.74 -9.29
C PHE A 184 -4.01 -8.64 -7.90
N PHE A 185 -3.81 -9.77 -7.23
CA PHE A 185 -3.01 -9.86 -6.00
C PHE A 185 -2.26 -11.19 -6.00
N GLU A 186 -0.93 -11.11 -6.11
CA GLU A 186 -0.07 -12.28 -6.36
C GLU A 186 -0.60 -13.21 -7.47
N ASP A 187 -1.21 -12.60 -8.49
CA ASP A 187 -1.92 -13.32 -9.56
C ASP A 187 -1.25 -13.02 -10.90
N PRO A 188 -0.37 -13.91 -11.39
CA PRO A 188 0.33 -13.71 -12.65
C PRO A 188 -0.51 -14.04 -13.88
N THR A 189 -1.80 -14.35 -13.70
CA THR A 189 -2.71 -14.81 -14.77
C THR A 189 -3.74 -13.74 -15.10
N GLY A 190 -5.00 -14.10 -15.36
CA GLY A 190 -6.01 -13.20 -15.88
C GLY A 190 -6.74 -12.34 -14.84
N GLY A 191 -6.44 -12.45 -13.54
CA GLY A 191 -7.02 -11.60 -12.50
C GLY A 191 -8.53 -11.80 -12.29
N ARG A 192 -9.18 -10.81 -11.70
CA ARG A 192 -10.62 -10.81 -11.33
C ARG A 192 -11.25 -9.45 -11.62
N ASP A 193 -12.53 -9.41 -11.97
CA ASP A 193 -13.20 -8.13 -12.25
C ASP A 193 -13.16 -7.20 -11.03
N CYS A 194 -12.79 -5.93 -11.24
CA CYS A 194 -12.84 -4.91 -10.20
C CYS A 194 -14.23 -4.25 -10.20
N ILE A 195 -15.07 -4.63 -9.23
CA ILE A 195 -16.46 -4.16 -9.16
C ILE A 195 -16.51 -2.63 -9.06
N GLY A 196 -17.28 -2.02 -9.97
CA GLY A 196 -17.52 -0.57 -9.99
C GLY A 196 -16.51 0.25 -10.81
N MET A 197 -15.51 -0.40 -11.42
CA MET A 197 -14.69 0.24 -12.46
C MET A 197 -15.49 0.55 -13.73
N PRO A 198 -15.08 1.55 -14.52
CA PRO A 198 -15.76 1.89 -15.77
C PRO A 198 -15.52 0.83 -16.85
N GLU A 199 -16.24 0.93 -17.96
CA GLU A 199 -15.99 0.09 -19.16
C GLU A 199 -14.87 0.65 -20.05
N ARG A 200 -14.46 1.91 -19.82
CA ARG A 200 -13.40 2.59 -20.58
C ARG A 200 -12.80 3.73 -19.75
N ILE A 201 -11.48 3.93 -19.87
CA ILE A 201 -10.82 5.14 -19.39
C ILE A 201 -10.92 6.27 -20.41
N SER A 202 -11.23 7.46 -19.91
CA SER A 202 -11.23 8.71 -20.68
C SER A 202 -10.21 9.71 -20.11
N PRO A 203 -9.66 10.61 -20.95
CA PRO A 203 -8.88 11.75 -20.45
C PRO A 203 -9.64 12.54 -19.37
N GLY A 204 -8.97 12.80 -18.25
CA GLY A 204 -9.53 13.46 -17.06
C GLY A 204 -10.13 12.50 -16.02
N ASP A 205 -10.14 11.19 -16.29
CA ASP A 205 -10.50 10.20 -15.28
C ASP A 205 -9.41 10.07 -14.22
N THR A 206 -9.84 9.93 -12.96
CA THR A 206 -8.95 9.77 -11.81
C THR A 206 -9.19 8.41 -11.16
N ILE A 207 -8.11 7.66 -10.94
CA ILE A 207 -8.15 6.35 -10.28
C ILE A 207 -7.28 6.43 -9.03
N GLY A 208 -7.86 6.06 -7.89
CA GLY A 208 -7.15 6.02 -6.60
C GLY A 208 -6.82 4.61 -6.17
N CYS A 209 -5.75 4.48 -5.36
CA CYS A 209 -5.41 3.28 -4.63
C CYS A 209 -5.21 3.64 -3.16
N GLY A 210 -5.92 2.94 -2.28
CA GLY A 210 -5.83 3.13 -0.84
C GLY A 210 -5.63 1.83 -0.09
N TYR A 211 -5.02 1.93 1.09
CA TYR A 211 -4.95 0.86 2.06
C TYR A 211 -5.59 1.30 3.38
N ASP A 212 -6.61 0.59 3.81
CA ASP A 212 -7.38 0.85 5.03
C ASP A 212 -6.78 0.06 6.20
N PHE A 213 -6.32 0.76 7.24
CA PHE A 213 -5.66 0.15 8.40
C PHE A 213 -6.62 -0.61 9.31
N SER A 214 -7.92 -0.26 9.28
CA SER A 214 -8.91 -0.88 10.16
C SER A 214 -9.27 -2.28 9.68
N THR A 215 -9.42 -2.45 8.37
CA THR A 215 -9.78 -3.70 7.69
C THR A 215 -8.57 -4.43 7.11
N SER A 216 -7.39 -3.79 7.08
CA SER A 216 -6.20 -4.28 6.38
C SER A 216 -6.50 -4.58 4.91
N SER A 217 -7.28 -3.73 4.25
CA SER A 217 -7.72 -3.93 2.87
C SER A 217 -7.14 -2.92 1.90
N VAL A 218 -6.86 -3.37 0.67
CA VAL A 218 -6.62 -2.50 -0.48
C VAL A 218 -7.97 -2.20 -1.12
N PHE A 219 -8.22 -0.94 -1.44
CA PHE A 219 -9.38 -0.49 -2.21
C PHE A 219 -8.94 0.45 -3.32
N PHE A 220 -9.83 0.61 -4.30
CA PHE A 220 -9.64 1.57 -5.39
C PHE A 220 -10.73 2.64 -5.36
N THR A 221 -10.48 3.76 -6.03
CA THR A 221 -11.49 4.77 -6.28
C THR A 221 -11.58 5.05 -7.78
N TYR A 222 -12.76 5.42 -8.26
CA TYR A 222 -12.94 5.96 -9.60
C TYR A 222 -13.65 7.30 -9.51
N ASN A 223 -13.03 8.34 -10.07
CA ASN A 223 -13.56 9.70 -10.12
C ASN A 223 -14.06 10.25 -8.77
N GLY A 224 -13.35 9.89 -7.69
CA GLY A 224 -13.64 10.33 -6.33
C GLY A 224 -14.65 9.47 -5.57
N VAL A 225 -15.06 8.32 -6.12
CA VAL A 225 -15.95 7.36 -5.46
C VAL A 225 -15.13 6.14 -5.03
N ARG A 226 -15.13 5.81 -3.73
CA ARG A 226 -14.54 4.56 -3.21
C ARG A 226 -15.34 3.36 -3.70
N LEU A 227 -14.65 2.41 -4.32
CA LEU A 227 -15.19 1.13 -4.74
C LEU A 227 -15.18 0.13 -3.58
N PRO A 228 -15.88 -1.01 -3.67
CA PRO A 228 -15.75 -2.09 -2.71
C PRO A 228 -14.29 -2.50 -2.50
N ASP A 229 -13.96 -2.96 -1.30
CA ASP A 229 -12.62 -3.43 -0.98
C ASP A 229 -12.16 -4.50 -1.99
N ALA A 230 -10.99 -4.27 -2.59
CA ALA A 230 -10.46 -5.13 -3.64
C ALA A 230 -9.86 -6.41 -3.05
N PHE A 231 -9.09 -6.27 -1.96
CA PHE A 231 -8.41 -7.36 -1.28
C PHE A 231 -8.33 -7.09 0.22
N THR A 232 -8.50 -8.12 1.05
CA THR A 232 -8.49 -7.99 2.52
C THR A 232 -7.37 -8.85 3.12
N GLY A 233 -6.63 -8.31 4.09
CA GLY A 233 -5.57 -9.01 4.83
C GLY A 233 -4.23 -9.17 4.10
N VAL A 234 -4.05 -8.50 2.95
CA VAL A 234 -2.92 -8.72 2.01
C VAL A 234 -1.52 -8.40 2.56
N TYR A 235 -1.43 -7.56 3.58
CA TYR A 235 -0.15 -7.17 4.21
C TYR A 235 -0.17 -7.46 5.72
N LEU A 236 -0.77 -8.58 6.12
CA LEU A 236 -0.75 -9.01 7.51
C LEU A 236 0.43 -9.98 7.78
N PRO A 237 1.26 -9.74 8.81
CA PRO A 237 1.23 -8.58 9.69
C PRO A 237 1.86 -7.33 9.04
N ARG A 238 1.31 -6.14 9.32
CA ARG A 238 1.72 -4.86 8.67
C ARG A 238 3.19 -4.51 8.89
N HIS A 239 3.77 -4.98 9.99
CA HIS A 239 5.16 -4.71 10.34
C HIS A 239 6.16 -5.60 9.59
N ALA A 240 5.71 -6.57 8.80
CA ALA A 240 6.61 -7.49 8.12
C ALA A 240 7.24 -6.88 6.85
N GLN A 241 6.65 -5.83 6.26
CA GLN A 241 7.05 -5.37 4.92
C GLN A 241 6.94 -3.86 4.77
N ASP A 242 7.85 -3.28 3.99
CA ASP A 242 7.66 -1.93 3.45
C ASP A 242 6.84 -2.02 2.15
N VAL A 243 5.72 -1.30 2.09
CA VAL A 243 4.81 -1.30 0.95
C VAL A 243 4.90 0.02 0.21
N TYR A 244 5.15 -0.03 -1.10
CA TYR A 244 5.33 1.13 -1.96
C TYR A 244 4.13 1.30 -2.89
N ALA A 245 3.90 2.53 -3.34
CA ALA A 245 3.04 2.75 -4.49
C ALA A 245 3.71 2.11 -5.71
N ALA A 246 2.93 1.43 -6.53
CA ALA A 246 3.39 0.74 -7.71
C ALA A 246 2.47 1.11 -8.89
N ILE A 247 3.08 1.53 -10.00
CA ILE A 247 2.35 1.97 -11.19
C ILE A 247 2.95 1.27 -12.41
N GLY A 248 2.16 0.39 -13.02
CA GLY A 248 2.53 -0.27 -14.27
C GLY A 248 2.28 0.66 -15.45
N VAL A 249 3.23 0.75 -16.38
CA VAL A 249 3.10 1.51 -17.62
C VAL A 249 3.61 0.71 -18.81
N GLU A 250 2.90 0.79 -19.92
CA GLU A 250 3.31 0.27 -21.23
C GLU A 250 2.75 1.16 -22.34
N GLY A 251 3.48 1.26 -23.45
CA GLY A 251 3.04 1.99 -24.63
C GLY A 251 2.84 3.49 -24.39
N PRO A 252 2.08 4.18 -25.27
CA PRO A 252 1.90 5.62 -25.21
C PRO A 252 0.88 6.06 -24.16
N THR A 253 1.36 6.64 -23.05
CA THR A 253 0.51 7.14 -21.94
C THR A 253 0.94 8.53 -21.47
N GLU A 254 0.02 9.24 -20.83
CA GLU A 254 0.26 10.51 -20.13
C GLU A 254 -0.67 10.59 -18.92
N PHE A 255 -0.11 10.76 -17.72
CA PHE A 255 -0.89 10.87 -16.50
C PHE A 255 -0.09 11.59 -15.40
N GLU A 256 -0.80 12.05 -14.38
CA GLU A 256 -0.22 12.59 -13.16
C GLU A 256 -0.41 11.62 -12.01
N VAL A 257 0.52 11.62 -11.06
CA VAL A 257 0.43 10.91 -9.79
C VAL A 257 0.39 11.91 -8.66
N ASN A 258 -0.65 11.84 -7.85
CA ASN A 258 -0.82 12.68 -6.68
C ASN A 258 -0.67 11.82 -5.43
N PHE A 259 0.32 12.13 -4.59
CA PHE A 259 0.51 11.52 -3.27
C PHE A 259 -0.09 12.35 -2.12
N GLY A 260 -0.92 13.35 -2.45
CA GLY A 260 -1.50 14.33 -1.52
C GLY A 260 -0.76 15.66 -1.53
N GLY A 261 0.09 15.90 -2.54
CA GLY A 261 0.71 17.19 -2.82
C GLY A 261 -0.23 18.17 -3.54
N ASP A 262 -1.33 17.65 -4.10
CA ASP A 262 -2.50 18.40 -4.55
C ASP A 262 -3.79 17.81 -3.95
N VAL A 263 -4.92 18.49 -4.12
CA VAL A 263 -6.24 18.04 -3.68
C VAL A 263 -6.62 16.74 -4.39
N PHE A 264 -6.95 15.71 -3.62
CA PHE A 264 -7.49 14.47 -4.14
C PHE A 264 -8.92 14.63 -4.63
N ARG A 265 -9.25 13.89 -5.70
CA ARG A 265 -10.65 13.81 -6.17
C ARG A 265 -11.53 13.05 -5.18
N TRP A 266 -11.00 12.01 -4.52
CA TRP A 266 -11.67 11.36 -3.40
C TRP A 266 -11.57 12.25 -2.15
N LYS A 267 -12.73 12.74 -1.67
CA LYS A 267 -12.77 13.81 -0.68
C LYS A 267 -12.12 13.42 0.65
N GLU A 268 -12.41 12.23 1.13
CA GLU A 268 -11.90 11.67 2.38
C GLU A 268 -10.38 11.49 2.33
N GLY A 269 -9.79 11.26 1.15
CA GLY A 269 -8.34 11.21 0.96
C GLY A 269 -7.63 12.50 1.37
N ASN A 270 -8.33 13.64 1.34
CA ASN A 270 -7.78 14.95 1.75
C ASN A 270 -7.73 15.12 3.27
N GLU A 271 -8.37 14.23 4.04
CA GLU A 271 -8.23 14.22 5.49
C GLU A 271 -6.86 13.69 5.89
N TRP A 272 -6.27 14.28 6.93
CA TRP A 272 -4.97 13.84 7.47
C TRP A 272 -4.92 12.32 7.75
N ALA A 273 -6.06 11.73 8.12
CA ALA A 273 -6.21 10.31 8.38
C ALA A 273 -5.80 9.40 7.20
N TRP A 274 -5.78 9.92 5.96
CA TRP A 274 -5.45 9.18 4.73
C TRP A 274 -4.16 9.62 4.03
N ARG A 275 -3.57 10.74 4.43
CA ARG A 275 -2.34 11.29 3.80
C ARG A 275 -1.07 10.48 4.11
N VAL A 276 -0.21 10.28 3.13
CA VAL A 276 1.00 9.41 3.29
C VAL A 276 2.04 9.95 4.27
N ASP A 277 2.02 11.25 4.58
CA ASP A 277 3.00 11.89 5.48
C ASP A 277 2.81 11.61 6.98
N GLY A 278 1.75 10.88 7.34
CA GLY A 278 1.53 10.37 8.70
C GLY A 278 2.28 9.07 9.05
N LEU A 279 3.28 8.69 8.24
CA LEU A 279 3.98 7.41 8.32
C LEU A 279 4.85 7.24 9.59
N ALA A 280 5.46 8.32 10.07
CA ALA A 280 6.48 8.28 11.12
C ALA A 280 5.91 8.66 12.51
N GLY A 281 4.85 7.97 12.95
CA GLY A 281 4.22 8.25 14.25
C GLY A 281 5.04 7.77 15.45
N ARG A 282 5.42 6.49 15.46
CA ARG A 282 6.27 5.85 16.48
C ARG A 282 6.96 4.63 15.86
N LEU A 283 8.17 4.30 16.30
CA LEU A 283 8.80 3.01 15.94
C LEU A 283 7.89 1.86 16.38
N ALA A 284 7.70 0.88 15.51
CA ALA A 284 6.99 -0.34 15.85
C ALA A 284 7.71 -1.05 17.00
N ASP A 285 6.95 -1.51 18.00
CA ASP A 285 7.52 -2.26 19.11
C ASP A 285 7.83 -3.69 18.63
N PRO A 286 9.09 -4.14 18.66
CA PRO A 286 9.43 -5.50 18.24
C PRO A 286 8.80 -6.59 19.14
N SER A 287 8.28 -6.23 20.31
CA SER A 287 7.87 -7.16 21.39
C SER A 287 6.43 -7.68 21.32
N GLY A 288 5.77 -7.63 20.16
CA GLY A 288 4.47 -8.31 19.95
C GLY A 288 4.52 -9.84 20.07
N LEU A 289 5.71 -10.42 20.22
CA LEU A 289 5.96 -11.81 20.55
C LEU A 289 6.84 -11.86 21.81
N ASP A 290 6.36 -12.58 22.82
CA ASP A 290 6.97 -12.90 24.12
C ASP A 290 6.77 -11.92 25.30
N ALA A 291 5.77 -12.30 26.12
CA ALA A 291 5.70 -12.24 27.58
C ALA A 291 6.20 -10.97 28.31
N GLU A 292 5.29 -10.34 29.06
CA GLU A 292 5.61 -9.48 30.20
C GLU A 292 6.76 -10.09 31.03
N LEU A 293 7.96 -9.52 30.87
CA LEU A 293 9.02 -9.73 31.82
C LEU A 293 8.68 -8.89 33.05
N PRO A 294 8.50 -9.49 34.25
CA PRO A 294 8.20 -8.72 35.44
C PRO A 294 9.37 -7.79 35.74
N SER A 295 9.06 -6.54 36.09
CA SER A 295 10.06 -5.57 36.50
C SER A 295 10.78 -6.09 37.75
N TYR A 296 12.11 -6.12 37.72
CA TYR A 296 12.92 -6.33 38.91
C TYR A 296 12.79 -5.08 39.78
N GLY A 297 11.81 -5.09 40.69
CA GLY A 297 11.48 -3.91 41.45
C GLY A 297 10.63 -4.11 42.70
N GLU A 298 10.56 -5.31 43.30
CA GLU A 298 10.03 -5.45 44.67
C GLU A 298 10.83 -6.48 45.47
N THR A 299 11.95 -6.03 46.03
CA THR A 299 12.61 -6.71 47.15
C THR A 299 11.92 -6.33 48.46
N GLN A 300 11.61 -7.35 49.26
CA GLN A 300 11.34 -7.34 50.71
C GLN A 300 9.94 -6.94 51.20
N ALA A 301 9.12 -7.95 51.53
CA ALA A 301 8.40 -7.98 52.80
C ALA A 301 8.04 -9.42 53.23
N GLY A 302 8.56 -9.85 54.37
CA GLY A 302 7.85 -10.74 55.28
C GLY A 302 8.05 -12.25 55.14
N SER A 303 9.09 -12.78 55.77
CA SER A 303 8.97 -14.08 56.44
C SER A 303 9.56 -13.99 57.84
N SER A 304 8.69 -13.58 58.78
CA SER A 304 8.90 -13.77 60.21
C SER A 304 8.21 -15.06 60.65
N ARG A 305 9.01 -15.98 61.20
CA ARG A 305 8.69 -17.03 62.19
C ARG A 305 7.56 -18.03 61.87
N ARG A 306 7.90 -19.32 62.03
CA ARG A 306 7.38 -20.14 63.14
C ARG A 306 8.15 -21.46 63.33
N ARG A 307 8.62 -21.60 64.58
CA ARG A 307 8.91 -22.79 65.40
C ARG A 307 9.84 -23.87 64.85
#